data_AF-A0A1Q3QUP6-F1
#
_entry.id   AF-A0A1Q3QUP6-F1
#
_cell.length_a   1.000
_cell.length_b   1.000
_cell.length_c   1.000
_cell.angle_alpha   90.00
_cell.angle_beta   90.00
_cell.angle_gamma   90.00
#
_symmetry.space_group_name_H-M   'P 1'
#
loop_
_entity.id
_entity.type
_entity.pdbx_description
1 polymer ?
#
loop_
_entity_poly.entity_id
_entity_poly.type
_entity_poly.pdbx_seq_one_letter_code
_entity_poly.pdbx_strand_id
1 'polypeptide(L)'
;MRRICQIVVLGLALTAPYICAAQPPPVSPTHPAVKHSQGFFDYALGKINPENKDYGASAADARAELVACTIQNLFFWSNLLSLTLLAATSIALALVIRTQDKREIIAATLIAQLWNGRVVDRREIVRRTEMYNVLVEAKNSALTTRPASMTHEEPATIPAKPNAKEKPSAKSGVQRRAAVPNLPSSTGETGSTGPSEPGQKGLLMENQIQALRNSERSLRARLNQVSEDLERERQRNQTLKGA
;
A
#
# COMPACT_ATOMS: atom_id res chain seq x y z
N MET A 1 14.16 6.67 1.52
CA MET A 1 14.58 5.51 2.36
C MET A 1 15.82 5.83 3.21
N ARG A 2 16.96 6.21 2.63
CA ARG A 2 18.23 6.48 3.35
C ARG A 2 18.12 7.48 4.52
N ARG A 3 17.40 8.59 4.37
CA ARG A 3 17.34 9.66 5.38
C ARG A 3 16.55 9.30 6.64
N ILE A 4 15.53 8.43 6.53
CA ILE A 4 14.70 8.02 7.67
C ILE A 4 15.44 6.98 8.52
N CYS A 5 16.14 6.03 7.88
CA CYS A 5 17.02 5.11 8.61
C CYS A 5 18.17 5.84 9.32
N GLN A 6 18.72 6.90 8.72
CA GLN A 6 19.76 7.70 9.36
C GLN A 6 19.26 8.39 10.64
N ILE A 7 18.03 8.91 10.66
CA ILE A 7 17.46 9.57 11.84
C ILE A 7 17.18 8.57 12.96
N VAL A 8 16.68 7.36 12.63
CA VAL A 8 16.45 6.31 13.63
C VAL A 8 17.76 5.76 14.21
N VAL A 9 18.79 5.59 13.38
CA VAL A 9 20.12 5.16 13.82
C VAL A 9 20.83 6.25 14.64
N LEU A 10 20.67 7.54 14.29
CA LEU A 10 21.21 8.63 15.09
C LEU A 10 20.52 8.72 16.47
N GLY A 11 19.19 8.55 16.50
CA GLY A 11 18.42 8.55 17.74
C GLY A 11 18.76 7.39 18.69
N LEU A 12 19.12 6.22 18.13
CA LEU A 12 19.55 5.06 18.91
C LEU A 12 21.01 5.18 19.41
N ALA A 13 21.87 5.89 18.67
CA ALA A 13 23.28 6.08 19.05
C ALA A 13 23.48 7.14 20.15
N LEU A 14 22.55 8.09 20.29
CA LEU A 14 22.65 9.20 21.26
C LEU A 14 22.20 8.84 22.68
N THR A 15 21.55 7.69 22.89
CA THR A 15 21.08 7.26 24.23
C THR A 15 22.00 6.24 24.91
N ALA A 16 23.10 5.86 24.28
CA ALA A 16 23.98 4.78 24.76
C ALA A 16 25.02 5.14 25.84
N PRO A 17 25.49 6.39 26.06
CA PRO A 17 26.55 6.64 27.04
C PRO A 17 26.03 7.43 28.25
N TYR A 18 25.13 6.88 29.05
CA TYR A 18 24.81 7.45 30.37
C TYR A 18 24.80 6.46 31.53
N ILE A 19 25.20 5.21 31.31
CA ILE A 19 25.25 4.20 32.37
C ILE A 19 26.72 3.78 32.57
N CYS A 20 27.17 3.89 33.82
CA CYS A 20 28.48 3.52 34.37
C CYS A 20 29.65 4.51 34.20
N ALA A 21 29.57 5.62 34.94
CA ALA A 21 30.77 6.30 35.45
C ALA A 21 30.59 6.59 36.96
N ALA A 22 30.69 5.55 37.78
CA ALA A 22 30.85 5.68 39.22
C ALA A 22 31.63 4.47 39.73
N GLN A 23 32.95 4.54 39.62
CA GLN A 23 33.86 3.55 40.19
C GLN A 23 34.53 4.25 41.38
N PRO A 24 34.22 3.89 42.65
CA PRO A 24 34.95 4.44 43.78
C PRO A 24 36.38 3.88 43.82
N PRO A 25 37.38 4.65 44.29
CA PRO A 25 38.77 4.21 44.33
C PRO A 25 38.94 3.04 45.33
N PRO A 26 39.75 2.02 45.01
CA PRO A 26 40.05 0.95 45.95
C PRO A 26 40.95 1.47 47.07
N VAL A 27 40.48 1.36 48.31
CA VAL A 27 41.29 1.58 49.51
C VAL A 27 42.01 0.26 49.81
N SER A 28 43.33 0.25 49.71
CA SER A 28 44.17 -0.92 50.03
C SER A 28 44.29 -1.10 51.55
N PRO A 29 43.96 -2.28 52.12
CA PRO A 29 44.43 -2.65 53.44
C PRO A 29 45.77 -3.41 53.32
N THR A 30 46.83 -2.80 53.82
CA THR A 30 48.13 -3.44 54.03
C THR A 30 48.05 -4.36 55.25
N HIS A 31 48.03 -5.68 55.04
CA HIS A 31 48.36 -6.66 56.08
C HIS A 31 49.41 -7.66 55.57
N PRO A 32 50.49 -7.91 56.33
CA PRO A 32 51.53 -8.86 55.94
C PRO A 32 51.06 -10.32 56.17
N ALA A 33 50.99 -11.11 55.10
CA ALA A 33 50.63 -12.52 55.17
C ALA A 33 51.82 -13.39 55.64
N VAL A 34 51.56 -14.23 56.64
CA VAL A 34 52.47 -15.21 57.22
C VAL A 34 52.77 -16.31 56.20
N LYS A 35 54.07 -16.56 55.96
CA LYS A 35 54.57 -17.57 55.01
C LYS A 35 54.35 -18.99 55.56
N HIS A 36 53.28 -19.66 55.13
CA HIS A 36 53.17 -21.12 55.21
C HIS A 36 53.54 -21.73 53.85
N SER A 37 54.21 -22.87 53.82
CA SER A 37 54.77 -23.46 52.58
C SER A 37 53.68 -23.78 51.54
N GLN A 38 53.61 -22.99 50.48
CA GLN A 38 52.61 -23.10 49.40
C GLN A 38 53.07 -24.11 48.33
N GLY A 39 52.20 -25.06 47.97
CA GLY A 39 52.42 -25.97 46.82
C GLY A 39 52.37 -25.23 45.48
N PHE A 40 52.85 -25.87 44.40
CA PHE A 40 52.94 -25.26 43.06
C PHE A 40 51.62 -24.62 42.56
N PHE A 41 50.48 -25.22 42.90
CA PHE A 41 49.15 -24.69 42.55
C PHE A 41 48.83 -23.38 43.29
N ASP A 42 49.23 -23.28 44.55
CA ASP A 42 48.95 -22.12 45.40
C ASP A 42 49.89 -20.93 45.04
N TYR A 43 51.10 -21.23 44.55
CA TYR A 43 51.97 -20.22 43.91
C TYR A 43 51.41 -19.68 42.59
N ALA A 44 50.89 -20.57 41.72
CA ALA A 44 50.28 -20.16 40.45
C ALA A 44 48.99 -19.36 40.67
N LEU A 45 48.14 -19.79 41.61
CA LEU A 45 46.92 -19.08 41.99
C LEU A 45 47.23 -17.73 42.66
N GLY A 46 48.21 -17.67 43.55
CA GLY A 46 48.68 -16.42 44.16
C GLY A 46 49.29 -15.43 43.16
N LYS A 47 49.79 -15.90 42.02
CA LYS A 47 50.26 -15.00 40.93
C LYS A 47 49.10 -14.43 40.09
N ILE A 48 48.01 -15.18 39.96
CA ILE A 48 46.83 -14.79 39.16
C ILE A 48 45.85 -13.94 39.99
N ASN A 49 45.72 -14.25 41.29
CA ASN A 49 44.87 -13.52 42.24
C ASN A 49 45.66 -13.20 43.52
N PRO A 50 46.59 -12.22 43.47
CA PRO A 50 47.52 -11.94 44.56
C PRO A 50 46.85 -11.44 45.85
N GLU A 51 45.64 -10.91 45.75
CA GLU A 51 44.88 -10.43 46.92
C GLU A 51 43.85 -11.44 47.42
N ASN A 52 43.84 -12.67 46.88
CA ASN A 52 42.82 -13.69 47.18
C ASN A 52 41.39 -13.13 47.11
N LYS A 53 41.13 -12.28 46.11
CA LYS A 53 39.85 -11.61 45.92
C LYS A 53 38.84 -12.61 45.41
N ASP A 54 37.72 -12.76 46.12
CA ASP A 54 36.63 -13.60 45.64
C ASP A 54 35.91 -12.91 44.47
N TYR A 55 36.33 -13.25 43.25
CA TYR A 55 35.72 -12.73 42.03
C TYR A 55 34.26 -13.16 41.89
N GLY A 56 33.87 -14.32 42.44
CA GLY A 56 32.51 -14.83 42.42
C GLY A 56 31.58 -13.94 43.26
N ALA A 57 32.00 -13.62 44.48
CA ALA A 57 31.29 -12.67 45.34
C ALA A 57 31.24 -11.28 44.71
N SER A 58 32.37 -10.76 44.20
CA SER A 58 32.40 -9.41 43.60
C SER A 58 31.52 -9.28 42.34
N ALA A 59 31.43 -10.34 41.54
CA ALA A 59 30.56 -10.36 40.37
C ALA A 59 29.09 -10.51 40.74
N ALA A 60 28.78 -11.23 41.81
CA ALA A 60 27.42 -11.34 42.35
C ALA A 60 26.95 -10.00 42.95
N ASP A 61 27.81 -9.32 43.72
CA ASP A 61 27.53 -8.01 44.29
C ASP A 61 27.35 -6.94 43.21
N ALA A 62 28.21 -6.91 42.19
CA ALA A 62 28.07 -6.01 41.06
C ALA A 62 26.75 -6.21 40.29
N ARG A 63 26.32 -7.47 40.13
CA ARG A 63 25.01 -7.77 39.52
C ARG A 63 23.85 -7.33 40.41
N ALA A 64 23.94 -7.59 41.71
CA ALA A 64 22.91 -7.22 42.67
C ALA A 64 22.74 -5.69 42.74
N GLU A 65 23.84 -4.94 42.74
CA GLU A 65 23.85 -3.48 42.73
C GLU A 65 23.26 -2.92 41.43
N LEU A 66 23.63 -3.51 40.28
CA LEU A 66 23.11 -3.08 38.98
C LEU A 66 21.61 -3.37 38.83
N VAL A 67 21.15 -4.52 39.36
CA VAL A 67 19.72 -4.85 39.42
C VAL A 67 18.98 -3.93 40.39
N ALA A 68 19.56 -3.60 41.55
CA ALA A 68 18.96 -2.65 42.49
C ALA A 68 18.82 -1.25 41.85
N CYS A 69 19.86 -0.75 41.18
CA CYS A 69 19.83 0.53 40.49
C CYS A 69 18.83 0.57 39.33
N THR A 70 18.67 -0.52 38.57
CA THR A 70 17.74 -0.55 37.43
C THR A 70 16.28 -0.77 37.85
N ILE A 71 16.02 -1.54 38.90
CA ILE A 71 14.66 -1.78 39.41
C ILE A 71 14.14 -0.59 40.21
N GLN A 72 14.97 0.04 41.05
CA GLN A 72 14.52 1.11 41.94
C GLN A 72 14.36 2.46 41.23
N ASN A 73 14.97 2.63 40.06
CA ASN A 73 14.93 3.91 39.35
C ASN A 73 13.69 3.99 38.44
N LEU A 74 12.56 4.37 39.02
CA LEU A 74 11.28 4.56 38.30
C LEU A 74 11.42 5.56 37.13
N PHE A 75 12.32 6.53 37.25
CA PHE A 75 12.63 7.50 36.19
C PHE A 75 13.25 6.83 34.96
N PHE A 76 14.08 5.79 35.15
CA PHE A 76 14.63 5.01 34.05
C PHE A 76 13.52 4.29 33.27
N TRP A 77 12.61 3.61 33.97
CA TRP A 77 11.48 2.92 33.34
C TRP A 77 10.52 3.88 32.64
N SER A 78 10.26 5.05 33.25
CA SER A 78 9.43 6.09 32.64
C SER A 78 10.03 6.63 31.35
N ASN A 79 11.34 6.91 31.33
CA ASN A 79 12.04 7.34 30.12
C ASN A 79 12.16 6.25 29.07
N LEU A 80 12.40 5.01 29.48
CA LEU A 80 12.42 3.87 28.57
C LEU A 80 11.04 3.68 27.91
N LEU A 81 9.97 3.78 28.70
CA LEU A 81 8.60 3.67 28.20
C LEU A 81 8.24 4.86 27.29
N SER A 82 8.64 6.08 27.64
CA SER A 82 8.35 7.27 26.83
C SER A 82 9.11 7.25 25.51
N LEU A 83 10.39 6.85 25.51
CA LEU A 83 11.19 6.70 24.29
C LEU A 83 10.68 5.57 23.41
N THR A 84 10.29 4.43 23.97
CA THR A 84 9.71 3.33 23.19
C THR A 84 8.36 3.71 22.60
N LEU A 85 7.50 4.41 23.35
CA LEU A 85 6.24 4.92 22.85
C LEU A 85 6.45 5.97 21.74
N LEU A 86 7.42 6.86 21.89
CA LEU A 86 7.79 7.84 20.87
C LEU A 86 8.33 7.17 19.60
N ALA A 87 9.18 6.14 19.77
CA ALA A 87 9.67 5.35 18.65
C ALA A 87 8.52 4.61 17.94
N ALA A 88 7.62 3.97 18.68
CA ALA A 88 6.48 3.27 18.12
C ALA A 88 5.53 4.20 17.34
N THR A 89 5.20 5.37 17.92
CA THR A 89 4.32 6.36 17.29
C THR A 89 4.95 6.99 16.04
N SER A 90 6.25 7.30 16.07
CA SER A 90 6.95 7.83 14.90
C SER A 90 7.02 6.81 13.75
N ILE A 91 7.24 5.52 14.06
CA ILE A 91 7.19 4.44 13.06
C ILE A 91 5.78 4.32 12.47
N ALA A 92 4.74 4.34 13.31
CA ALA A 92 3.35 4.28 12.85
C ALA A 92 3.01 5.44 11.90
N LEU A 93 3.42 6.68 12.24
CA LEU A 93 3.23 7.85 11.38
C LEU A 93 3.96 7.71 10.04
N ALA A 94 5.21 7.22 10.05
CA ALA A 94 5.97 6.98 8.84
C ALA A 94 5.32 5.92 7.94
N LEU A 95 4.71 4.88 8.53
CA LEU A 95 3.94 3.89 7.78
C LEU A 95 2.67 4.51 7.18
N VAL A 96 1.95 5.35 7.94
CA VAL A 96 0.76 6.05 7.43
C VAL A 96 1.11 6.93 6.24
N ILE A 97 2.15 7.78 6.34
CA ILE A 97 2.59 8.65 5.24
C ILE A 97 2.93 7.81 4.00
N ARG A 98 3.69 6.71 4.18
CA ARG A 98 4.00 5.78 3.07
C ARG A 98 2.78 5.15 2.42
N THR A 99 1.73 4.89 3.20
CA THR A 99 0.49 4.37 2.63
C THR A 99 -0.32 5.46 1.93
N GLN A 100 -0.21 6.72 2.36
CA GLN A 100 -0.88 7.85 1.72
C GLN A 100 -0.25 8.20 0.37
N ASP A 101 1.07 8.21 0.24
CA ASP A 101 1.76 8.49 -1.05
C ASP A 101 1.27 7.54 -2.16
N LYS A 102 1.11 6.26 -1.83
CA LYS A 102 0.59 5.26 -2.77
C LYS A 102 -0.87 5.53 -3.16
N ARG A 103 -1.68 5.99 -2.21
CA ARG A 103 -3.09 6.30 -2.46
C ARG A 103 -3.23 7.54 -3.33
N GLU A 104 -2.39 8.54 -3.15
CA GLU A 104 -2.40 9.76 -3.95
C GLU A 104 -2.07 9.46 -5.42
N ILE A 105 -1.03 8.66 -5.67
CA ILE A 105 -0.64 8.27 -7.03
C ILE A 105 -1.78 7.49 -7.73
N ILE A 106 -2.42 6.56 -7.01
CA ILE A 106 -3.57 5.80 -7.56
C ILE A 106 -4.74 6.74 -7.85
N ALA A 107 -5.05 7.67 -6.93
CA ALA A 107 -6.13 8.63 -7.10
C ALA A 107 -5.88 9.55 -8.31
N ALA A 108 -4.66 10.10 -8.44
CA ALA A 108 -4.26 10.93 -9.56
C ALA A 108 -4.38 10.18 -10.89
N THR A 109 -3.96 8.90 -10.93
CA THR A 109 -4.07 8.06 -12.13
C THR A 109 -5.52 7.83 -12.51
N LEU A 110 -6.40 7.55 -11.55
CA LEU A 110 -7.82 7.32 -11.80
C LEU A 110 -8.51 8.60 -12.30
N ILE A 111 -8.20 9.74 -11.70
CA ILE A 111 -8.72 11.05 -12.16
C ILE A 111 -8.25 11.33 -13.58
N ALA A 112 -6.97 11.07 -13.90
CA ALA A 112 -6.44 11.25 -15.24
C ALA A 112 -7.14 10.36 -16.28
N GLN A 113 -7.36 9.08 -15.95
CA GLN A 113 -8.09 8.15 -16.83
C GLN A 113 -9.54 8.60 -17.07
N LEU A 114 -10.23 9.04 -16.01
CA LEU A 114 -11.61 9.51 -16.09
C LEU A 114 -11.71 10.81 -16.90
N TRP A 115 -10.75 11.71 -16.73
CA TRP A 115 -10.68 12.94 -17.52
C TRP A 115 -10.44 12.64 -19.00
N ASN A 116 -9.47 11.78 -19.31
CA ASN A 116 -9.17 11.38 -20.69
C ASN A 116 -10.39 10.73 -21.37
N GLY A 117 -11.10 9.84 -20.66
CA GLY A 117 -12.35 9.25 -21.15
C GLY A 117 -13.40 10.31 -21.47
N ARG A 118 -13.65 11.25 -20.55
CA ARG A 118 -14.61 12.35 -20.78
C ARG A 118 -14.24 13.25 -21.96
N VAL A 119 -12.96 13.54 -22.16
CA VAL A 119 -12.51 14.34 -23.30
C VAL A 119 -12.78 13.60 -24.62
N VAL A 120 -12.56 12.28 -24.65
CA VAL A 120 -12.88 11.45 -25.83
C VAL A 120 -14.38 11.42 -26.09
N ASP A 121 -15.20 11.18 -25.06
CA ASP A 121 -16.67 11.19 -25.19
C ASP A 121 -17.18 12.53 -25.70
N ARG A 122 -16.66 13.64 -25.17
CA ARG A 122 -17.04 14.98 -25.61
C ARG A 122 -16.71 15.21 -27.09
N ARG A 123 -15.52 14.76 -27.55
CA ARG A 123 -15.14 14.84 -28.96
C ARG A 123 -16.08 14.00 -29.83
N GLU A 124 -16.45 12.81 -29.39
CA GLU A 124 -17.35 11.94 -30.14
C GLU A 124 -18.78 12.49 -30.21
N ILE A 125 -19.28 13.10 -29.12
CA ILE A 125 -20.57 13.79 -29.11
C ILE A 125 -20.58 14.93 -30.12
N VAL A 126 -19.54 15.77 -30.11
CA VAL A 126 -19.41 16.88 -31.07
C VAL A 126 -19.41 16.33 -32.50
N ARG A 127 -18.58 15.31 -32.77
CA ARG A 127 -18.50 14.67 -34.09
C ARG A 127 -19.85 14.12 -34.56
N ARG A 128 -20.59 13.41 -33.69
CA ARG A 128 -21.92 12.88 -34.03
C ARG A 128 -22.95 13.98 -34.23
N THR A 129 -22.86 15.06 -33.46
CA THR A 129 -23.74 16.23 -33.60
C THR A 129 -23.52 16.91 -34.95
N GLU A 130 -22.26 17.07 -35.37
CA GLU A 130 -21.92 17.60 -36.68
C GLU A 130 -22.48 16.72 -37.81
N MET A 131 -22.29 15.39 -37.72
CA MET A 131 -22.86 14.47 -38.72
C MET A 131 -24.39 14.53 -38.78
N TYR A 132 -25.05 14.64 -37.63
CA TYR A 132 -26.51 14.78 -37.57
C TYR A 132 -26.97 16.10 -38.18
N ASN A 133 -26.30 17.21 -37.87
CA ASN A 133 -26.61 18.52 -38.44
C ASN A 133 -26.47 18.53 -39.96
N VAL A 134 -25.39 17.94 -40.51
CA VAL A 134 -25.21 17.80 -41.97
C VAL A 134 -26.34 16.99 -42.59
N LEU A 135 -26.79 15.91 -41.94
CA LEU A 135 -27.90 15.09 -42.44
C LEU A 135 -29.23 15.88 -42.42
N VAL A 136 -29.49 16.64 -41.35
CA VAL A 136 -30.67 17.49 -41.24
C VAL A 136 -30.65 18.59 -42.29
N GLU A 137 -29.50 19.24 -42.53
CA GLU A 137 -29.34 20.26 -43.55
C GLU A 137 -29.53 19.69 -44.97
N ALA A 138 -29.00 18.50 -45.24
CA ALA A 138 -29.24 17.78 -46.50
C ALA A 138 -30.74 17.43 -46.70
N LYS A 139 -31.45 17.06 -45.64
CA LYS A 139 -32.90 16.81 -45.69
C LYS A 139 -33.70 18.10 -45.88
N ASN A 140 -33.34 19.17 -45.17
CA ASN A 140 -34.00 20.47 -45.29
C ASN A 140 -33.79 21.07 -46.68
N SER A 141 -32.57 21.03 -47.21
CA SER A 141 -32.28 21.47 -48.57
C SER A 141 -33.08 20.67 -49.60
N ALA A 142 -33.12 19.33 -49.50
CA ALA A 142 -33.93 18.49 -50.39
C ALA A 142 -35.44 18.82 -50.33
N LEU A 143 -35.97 19.16 -49.16
CA LEU A 143 -37.36 19.62 -49.01
C LEU A 143 -37.60 20.98 -49.64
N THR A 144 -36.65 21.92 -49.51
CA THR A 144 -36.76 23.26 -50.14
C THR A 144 -36.58 23.23 -51.66
N THR A 145 -35.80 22.28 -52.20
CA THR A 145 -35.64 22.12 -53.67
C THR A 145 -36.80 21.34 -54.29
N ARG A 146 -37.58 20.59 -53.51
CA ARG A 146 -38.83 19.98 -53.97
C ARG A 146 -39.89 21.09 -54.09
N PRO A 147 -40.28 21.50 -55.31
CA PRO A 147 -41.24 22.58 -55.47
C PRO A 147 -42.58 22.19 -54.82
N ALA A 148 -43.26 23.19 -54.25
CA ALA A 148 -44.54 23.11 -53.57
C ALA A 148 -45.70 22.69 -54.50
N SER A 149 -45.62 21.48 -55.05
CA SER A 149 -46.66 20.85 -55.85
C SER A 149 -47.10 19.55 -55.19
N MET A 150 -47.50 19.61 -53.91
CA MET A 150 -48.55 18.75 -53.34
C MET A 150 -49.17 19.49 -52.14
N THR A 151 -50.30 20.11 -52.46
CA THR A 151 -51.29 20.75 -51.60
C THR A 151 -51.93 19.78 -50.60
N HIS A 152 -52.23 20.29 -49.40
CA HIS A 152 -53.20 19.82 -48.39
C HIS A 152 -53.06 18.41 -47.76
N GLU A 153 -52.70 18.36 -46.48
CA GLU A 153 -53.66 18.10 -45.37
C GLU A 153 -52.99 18.25 -43.99
N GLU A 154 -53.36 19.32 -43.29
CA GLU A 154 -53.44 19.39 -41.84
C GLU A 154 -54.95 19.67 -41.56
N PRO A 155 -55.60 18.89 -40.67
CA PRO A 155 -55.89 19.47 -39.36
C PRO A 155 -55.65 18.53 -38.18
N ALA A 156 -55.16 19.16 -37.13
CA ALA A 156 -55.14 18.75 -35.73
C ALA A 156 -56.23 17.75 -35.28
N THR A 157 -55.85 16.82 -34.41
CA THR A 157 -56.62 16.52 -33.18
C THR A 157 -55.69 15.91 -32.14
N ILE A 158 -55.42 16.69 -31.10
CA ILE A 158 -54.99 16.22 -29.78
C ILE A 158 -56.21 15.59 -29.10
N PRO A 159 -56.13 14.37 -28.57
CA PRO A 159 -56.98 14.00 -27.44
C PRO A 159 -56.09 13.85 -26.20
N ALA A 160 -56.03 14.94 -25.44
CA ALA A 160 -55.76 14.85 -24.01
C ALA A 160 -56.96 14.14 -23.37
N LYS A 161 -56.72 13.00 -22.70
CA LYS A 161 -57.57 12.58 -21.58
C LYS A 161 -56.72 12.08 -20.41
N PRO A 162 -57.20 12.31 -19.17
CA PRO A 162 -56.40 12.25 -17.96
C PRO A 162 -56.66 10.96 -17.15
N ASN A 163 -55.90 10.82 -16.06
CA ASN A 163 -56.03 9.89 -14.94
C ASN A 163 -55.45 8.49 -15.12
N ALA A 164 -54.41 8.18 -14.34
CA ALA A 164 -54.61 7.45 -13.08
C ALA A 164 -53.36 7.48 -12.20
N LYS A 165 -53.60 7.65 -10.90
CA LYS A 165 -52.66 7.53 -9.78
C LYS A 165 -51.95 6.18 -9.78
N GLU A 166 -50.65 6.17 -9.45
CA GLU A 166 -50.11 5.17 -8.54
C GLU A 166 -48.84 5.64 -7.82
N LYS A 167 -48.73 5.24 -6.56
CA LYS A 167 -47.86 5.74 -5.48
C LYS A 167 -46.37 5.36 -5.65
N PRO A 168 -45.46 6.09 -4.96
CA PRO A 168 -44.08 5.71 -4.78
C PRO A 168 -43.88 4.86 -3.51
N SER A 169 -43.07 3.80 -3.64
CA SER A 169 -42.48 3.00 -2.55
C SER A 169 -41.53 2.00 -3.21
N ALA A 170 -40.36 1.59 -2.75
CA ALA A 170 -39.37 2.06 -1.80
C ALA A 170 -38.15 1.12 -2.00
N LYS A 171 -36.92 1.66 -1.86
CA LYS A 171 -35.69 1.00 -1.37
C LYS A 171 -35.19 -0.30 -2.05
N SER A 172 -33.96 -0.24 -2.58
CA SER A 172 -32.74 -0.84 -2.00
C SER A 172 -31.67 -0.84 -3.12
N GLY A 173 -30.56 -0.10 -3.06
CA GLY A 173 -29.56 -0.16 -2.02
C GLY A 173 -28.75 -1.45 -2.16
N VAL A 174 -27.56 -1.39 -2.78
CA VAL A 174 -26.32 -2.08 -2.40
C VAL A 174 -25.20 -1.73 -3.40
N GLN A 175 -24.21 -1.01 -2.89
CA GLN A 175 -22.86 -0.89 -3.44
C GLN A 175 -22.19 -2.28 -3.51
N ARG A 176 -21.42 -2.57 -4.57
CA ARG A 176 -20.13 -3.24 -4.34
C ARG A 176 -19.09 -3.00 -5.43
N ARG A 177 -17.94 -2.58 -4.91
CA ARG A 177 -16.64 -2.31 -5.52
C ARG A 177 -15.86 -3.63 -5.60
N ALA A 178 -15.18 -3.88 -6.72
CA ALA A 178 -14.11 -4.86 -6.86
C ALA A 178 -12.98 -4.17 -7.66
N ALA A 179 -11.85 -3.80 -7.04
CA ALA A 179 -10.70 -4.65 -6.68
C ALA A 179 -9.90 -5.08 -7.93
N VAL A 180 -8.90 -4.26 -8.28
CA VAL A 180 -7.90 -4.52 -9.31
C VAL A 180 -6.60 -4.96 -8.62
N PRO A 181 -6.03 -6.14 -8.95
CA PRO A 181 -4.64 -6.46 -8.65
C PRO A 181 -3.71 -6.08 -9.81
N ASN A 182 -2.62 -5.39 -9.47
CA ASN A 182 -1.48 -5.03 -10.31
C ASN A 182 -0.72 -6.25 -10.85
N LEU A 183 -0.08 -6.09 -12.03
CA LEU A 183 1.14 -6.81 -12.47
C LEU A 183 1.98 -5.85 -13.37
N PRO A 184 3.27 -6.15 -13.67
CA PRO A 184 4.42 -5.37 -13.25
C PRO A 184 4.98 -4.38 -14.29
N SER A 185 5.75 -3.42 -13.77
CA SER A 185 6.61 -2.50 -14.50
C SER A 185 7.77 -3.22 -15.20
N SER A 186 8.01 -2.86 -16.47
CA SER A 186 9.30 -3.02 -17.13
C SER A 186 9.66 -1.70 -17.79
N THR A 187 10.58 -0.98 -17.14
CA THR A 187 11.24 0.23 -17.62
C THR A 187 12.30 -0.15 -18.64
N GLY A 188 12.28 0.50 -19.81
CA GLY A 188 13.35 0.48 -20.81
C GLY A 188 13.33 1.79 -21.59
N GLU A 189 14.32 2.63 -21.28
CA GLU A 189 14.64 3.92 -21.89
C GLU A 189 14.92 3.78 -23.40
N THR A 190 14.32 4.64 -24.23
CA THR A 190 14.91 5.86 -24.84
C THR A 190 15.84 5.58 -26.02
N GLY A 191 15.43 6.12 -27.18
CA GLY A 191 16.34 6.51 -28.26
C GLY A 191 16.17 5.73 -29.56
N SER A 192 15.48 6.34 -30.55
CA SER A 192 16.07 6.62 -31.86
C SER A 192 15.01 7.18 -32.81
N THR A 193 15.23 8.43 -33.20
CA THR A 193 14.80 9.02 -34.47
C THR A 193 15.08 8.10 -35.66
N GLY A 194 14.10 7.95 -36.55
CA GLY A 194 14.25 7.32 -37.87
C GLY A 194 12.90 7.10 -38.55
N PRO A 195 12.70 7.53 -39.81
CA PRO A 195 11.44 7.34 -40.52
C PRO A 195 11.37 5.90 -41.03
N SER A 196 10.40 5.12 -40.58
CA SER A 196 10.25 3.74 -41.08
C SER A 196 8.79 3.34 -41.18
N GLU A 197 8.41 3.16 -42.43
CA GLU A 197 7.42 2.22 -42.99
C GLU A 197 6.07 1.99 -42.29
N PRO A 198 4.95 2.18 -43.01
CA PRO A 198 3.61 1.82 -42.52
C PRO A 198 3.41 0.30 -42.26
N GLY A 199 4.34 -0.57 -42.69
CA GLY A 199 4.28 -2.02 -42.50
C GLY A 199 4.58 -2.51 -41.07
N GLN A 200 5.56 -1.90 -40.38
CA GLN A 200 5.95 -2.34 -39.02
C GLN A 200 4.87 -2.03 -37.96
N LYS A 201 4.14 -0.92 -38.14
CA LYS A 201 3.04 -0.54 -37.24
C LYS A 201 1.87 -1.52 -37.32
N GLY A 202 1.60 -2.09 -38.49
CA GLY A 202 0.58 -3.13 -38.67
C GLY A 202 0.92 -4.41 -37.90
N LEU A 203 2.17 -4.86 -37.98
CA LEU A 203 2.63 -6.06 -37.26
C LEU A 203 2.61 -5.87 -35.73
N LEU A 204 2.96 -4.68 -35.24
CA LEU A 204 2.88 -4.38 -33.80
C LEU A 204 1.42 -4.34 -33.30
N MET A 205 0.50 -3.76 -34.08
CA MET A 205 -0.93 -3.78 -33.74
C MET A 205 -1.51 -5.19 -33.74
N GLU A 206 -1.15 -6.03 -34.73
CA GLU A 206 -1.61 -7.42 -34.78
C GLU A 206 -1.11 -8.22 -33.57
N ASN A 207 0.17 -8.07 -33.21
CA ASN A 207 0.73 -8.68 -32.01
C ASN A 207 0.00 -8.20 -30.73
N GLN A 208 -0.37 -6.93 -30.66
CA GLN A 208 -1.12 -6.38 -29.54
C GLN A 208 -2.56 -6.94 -29.46
N ILE A 209 -3.23 -7.07 -30.60
CA ILE A 209 -4.58 -7.69 -30.69
C ILE A 209 -4.52 -9.17 -30.27
N GLN A 210 -3.48 -9.89 -30.68
CA GLN A 210 -3.30 -11.28 -30.31
C GLN A 210 -2.99 -11.45 -28.81
N ALA A 211 -2.19 -10.57 -28.22
CA ALA A 211 -1.96 -10.54 -26.78
C ALA A 211 -3.24 -10.26 -26.00
N LEU A 212 -4.08 -9.32 -26.46
CA LEU A 212 -5.38 -9.03 -25.85
C LEU A 212 -6.32 -10.24 -25.91
N ARG A 213 -6.43 -10.91 -27.06
CA ARG A 213 -7.24 -12.14 -27.20
C ARG A 213 -6.77 -13.26 -26.28
N ASN A 214 -5.46 -13.42 -26.09
CA ASN A 214 -4.91 -14.41 -25.16
C ASN A 214 -5.24 -14.06 -23.70
N SER A 215 -5.16 -12.78 -23.34
CA SER A 215 -5.55 -12.33 -22.00
C SER A 215 -7.05 -12.55 -21.74
N GLU A 216 -7.90 -12.31 -22.74
CA GLU A 216 -9.35 -12.53 -22.67
C GLU A 216 -9.69 -14.02 -22.44
N ARG A 217 -9.03 -14.92 -23.17
CA ARG A 217 -9.20 -16.37 -22.97
C ARG A 217 -8.76 -16.80 -21.56
N SER A 218 -7.63 -16.27 -21.08
CA SER A 218 -7.14 -16.57 -19.72
C SER A 218 -8.10 -16.08 -18.64
N LEU A 219 -8.65 -14.88 -18.80
CA LEU A 219 -9.65 -14.32 -17.89
C LEU A 219 -10.95 -15.14 -17.89
N ARG A 220 -11.42 -15.57 -19.06
CA ARG A 220 -12.59 -16.46 -19.18
C ARG A 220 -12.36 -17.80 -18.48
N ALA A 221 -11.18 -18.39 -18.65
CA ALA A 221 -10.84 -19.65 -17.98
C ALA A 221 -10.86 -19.51 -16.45
N ARG A 222 -10.26 -18.42 -15.92
CA ARG A 222 -10.28 -18.13 -14.47
C ARG A 222 -11.68 -17.87 -13.95
N LEU A 223 -12.51 -17.17 -14.72
CA LEU A 223 -13.89 -16.88 -14.32
C LEU A 223 -14.72 -18.17 -14.24
N ASN A 224 -14.56 -19.06 -15.21
CA ASN A 224 -15.21 -20.37 -15.19
C ASN A 224 -14.73 -21.21 -13.99
N GLN A 225 -13.43 -21.21 -13.71
CA GLN A 225 -12.87 -21.92 -12.56
C GLN A 225 -13.43 -21.40 -11.23
N VAL A 226 -13.49 -20.08 -11.04
CA VAL A 226 -14.06 -19.47 -9.83
C VAL A 226 -15.55 -19.75 -9.71
N SER A 227 -16.29 -19.78 -10.82
CA SER A 227 -17.71 -20.14 -10.83
C SER A 227 -17.91 -21.58 -10.35
N GLU A 228 -17.10 -22.51 -10.84
CA GLU A 228 -17.15 -23.91 -10.46
C GLU A 228 -16.78 -24.12 -8.97
N ASP A 229 -15.74 -23.42 -8.49
CA ASP A 229 -15.35 -23.49 -7.07
C ASP A 229 -16.45 -22.94 -6.15
N LEU A 230 -17.12 -21.86 -6.56
CA LEU A 230 -18.23 -21.30 -5.80
C LEU A 230 -19.45 -22.23 -5.78
N GLU A 231 -19.72 -22.94 -6.87
CA GLU A 231 -20.77 -23.97 -6.91
C GLU A 231 -20.44 -25.15 -6.01
N ARG A 232 -19.19 -25.65 -6.03
CA ARG A 232 -18.74 -26.70 -5.09
C ARG A 232 -18.88 -26.27 -3.64
N GLU A 233 -18.50 -25.04 -3.30
CA GLU A 233 -18.65 -24.51 -1.95
C GLU A 233 -20.12 -24.33 -1.55
N ARG A 234 -21.00 -23.96 -2.48
CA ARG A 234 -22.45 -23.93 -2.22
C ARG A 234 -23.01 -25.32 -1.97
N GLN A 235 -22.61 -26.32 -2.75
CA GLN A 235 -23.02 -27.71 -2.54
C GLN A 235 -22.53 -28.23 -1.19
N ARG A 236 -21.27 -28.00 -0.82
CA ARG A 236 -20.73 -28.33 0.50
C ARG A 236 -21.54 -27.68 1.62
N ASN A 237 -21.82 -26.38 1.49
CA ASN A 237 -22.62 -25.67 2.49
C ASN A 237 -24.07 -26.16 2.58
N GLN A 238 -24.67 -26.62 1.48
CA GLN A 238 -26.00 -27.26 1.51
C GLN A 238 -25.96 -28.61 2.21
N THR A 239 -24.93 -29.44 1.94
CA THR A 239 -24.77 -30.75 2.61
C THR A 239 -24.53 -30.60 4.11
N LEU A 240 -23.80 -29.57 4.55
CA LEU A 240 -23.50 -29.32 5.96
C LEU A 240 -24.66 -28.68 6.74
N LYS A 241 -25.60 -28.00 6.06
CA LYS A 241 -26.79 -27.40 6.68
C LYS A 241 -28.03 -28.31 6.67
N GLY A 242 -27.97 -29.40 5.92
CA GLY A 242 -29.05 -30.39 5.79
C GLY A 242 -28.93 -31.60 6.74
N ALA A 243 -27.92 -31.64 7.60
CA ALA A 243 -27.72 -32.61 8.67
C ALA A 243 -27.95 -31.94 10.03
#